data_AF-A0AAU5XAZ3-F1
#
_entry.id   AF-A0AAU5XAZ3-F1
#
_cell.length_a   1.000
_cell.length_b   1.000
_cell.length_c   1.000
_cell.angle_alpha   90.00
_cell.angle_beta   90.00
_cell.angle_gamma   90.00
#
_symmetry.space_group_name_H-M   'P 1'
#
loop_
_entity.id
_entity.type
_entity.pdbx_description
1 polymer ?
#
loop_
_entity_poly.entity_id
_entity_poly.type
_entity_poly.pdbx_seq_one_letter_code
_entity_poly.pdbx_strand_id
1 'polypeptide(L)'
;MPVEQVRTPAAVQLSIGHDDDVPDDGRVRAYYETFKTFAEVYLEDSWVLKVDERGDALVFDLEAVLMERHTLYEPPRPGEMYCYRRGLLVVRSPQPILFRRSGNPPTVDPDGEQDYGNIDTFTPVGDESSAWEFTGDWGEALVVRPKVELNLNR
;
A
#
# COMPACT_ATOMS: atom_id res chain seq x y z
N MET A 1 46.36 -14.60 -0.69
CA MET A 1 44.95 -14.79 -0.27
C MET A 1 44.94 -15.92 0.74
N PRO A 2 44.36 -15.74 1.94
CA PRO A 2 42.93 -15.46 2.07
C PRO A 2 42.59 -14.19 2.84
N VAL A 3 41.31 -13.83 2.70
CA VAL A 3 40.65 -12.56 3.02
C VAL A 3 40.24 -12.56 4.50
N GLU A 4 40.50 -11.45 5.19
CA GLU A 4 40.01 -11.18 6.54
C GLU A 4 38.50 -10.91 6.48
N GLN A 5 37.71 -11.82 7.05
CA GLN A 5 36.25 -11.64 7.16
C GLN A 5 35.94 -10.69 8.31
N VAL A 6 35.45 -9.50 7.97
CA VAL A 6 34.86 -8.55 8.89
C VAL A 6 33.64 -9.18 9.56
N ARG A 7 33.70 -9.32 10.89
CA ARG A 7 32.57 -9.82 11.70
C ARG A 7 31.55 -8.69 11.88
N THR A 8 30.34 -8.90 11.36
CA THR A 8 29.15 -8.08 11.64
C THR A 8 28.75 -8.21 13.11
N PRO A 9 28.33 -7.14 13.80
CA PRO A 9 27.88 -7.24 15.19
C PRO A 9 26.53 -7.97 15.29
N ALA A 10 26.42 -8.82 16.30
CA ALA A 10 25.25 -9.64 16.60
C ALA A 10 24.01 -8.77 16.89
N ALA A 11 22.87 -9.17 16.31
CA ALA A 11 21.56 -8.63 16.65
C ALA A 11 21.25 -8.92 18.13
N VAL A 12 20.79 -7.88 18.84
CA VAL A 12 20.37 -7.95 20.23
C VAL A 12 19.05 -8.73 20.30
N GLN A 13 19.06 -9.87 21.00
CA GLN A 13 17.87 -10.66 21.29
C GLN A 13 17.00 -9.90 22.31
N LEU A 14 15.87 -9.34 21.88
CA LEU A 14 14.81 -8.88 22.77
C LEU A 14 13.76 -9.98 22.87
N SER A 15 13.76 -10.68 24.00
CA SER A 15 12.70 -11.62 24.37
C SER A 15 11.47 -10.84 24.84
N ILE A 16 10.36 -10.99 24.14
CA ILE A 16 9.04 -10.53 24.59
C ILE A 16 8.05 -11.68 24.40
N GLY A 17 7.20 -11.84 25.42
CA GLY A 17 6.44 -13.05 25.71
C GLY A 17 5.36 -13.39 24.70
N HIS A 18 5.16 -14.70 24.62
CA HIS A 18 4.12 -15.45 23.95
C HIS A 18 2.76 -15.19 24.62
N ASP A 19 1.76 -14.75 23.86
CA ASP A 19 0.35 -15.04 24.09
C ASP A 19 -0.44 -14.88 22.77
N ASP A 20 -1.24 -15.91 22.47
CA ASP A 20 -2.21 -16.10 21.38
C ASP A 20 -1.70 -16.61 20.00
N ASP A 21 -1.43 -17.91 19.94
CA ASP A 21 -1.29 -18.71 18.71
C ASP A 21 -2.60 -18.71 17.89
N VAL A 22 -2.69 -17.80 16.91
CA VAL A 22 -3.52 -18.01 15.71
C VAL A 22 -2.68 -18.84 14.74
N PRO A 23 -3.15 -20.01 14.26
CA PRO A 23 -2.36 -20.81 13.33
C PRO A 23 -2.04 -20.00 12.07
N ASP A 24 -0.75 -19.76 11.85
CA ASP A 24 -0.19 -19.22 10.63
C ASP A 24 -0.29 -20.29 9.53
N ASP A 25 -1.25 -20.14 8.61
CA ASP A 25 -1.43 -21.05 7.48
C ASP A 25 -0.43 -20.77 6.33
N GLY A 26 0.58 -19.93 6.59
CA GLY A 26 1.60 -19.54 5.63
C GLY A 26 1.08 -18.62 4.53
N ARG A 27 -0.16 -18.09 4.64
CA ARG A 27 -0.67 -17.08 3.72
C ARG A 27 -0.24 -15.69 4.18
N VAL A 28 0.41 -14.97 3.27
CA VAL A 28 0.63 -13.53 3.41
C VAL A 28 -0.74 -12.87 3.62
N ARG A 29 -0.93 -12.16 4.74
CA ARG A 29 -2.22 -11.52 5.06
C ARG A 29 -2.58 -10.49 3.99
N ALA A 30 -3.79 -10.62 3.42
CA ALA A 30 -4.27 -9.67 2.43
C ALA A 30 -4.63 -8.31 3.07
N TYR A 31 -4.42 -7.22 2.32
CA TYR A 31 -4.72 -5.87 2.82
C TYR A 31 -6.21 -5.68 3.11
N TYR A 32 -7.11 -6.22 2.29
CA TYR A 32 -8.56 -6.05 2.43
C TYR A 32 -9.14 -6.83 3.62
N GLU A 33 -8.44 -7.88 4.08
CA GLU A 33 -8.80 -8.61 5.30
C GLU A 33 -8.38 -7.83 6.55
N THR A 34 -7.20 -7.21 6.48
CA THR A 34 -6.57 -6.44 7.56
C THR A 34 -7.22 -5.07 7.74
N PHE A 35 -7.41 -4.33 6.65
CA PHE A 35 -7.95 -2.99 6.66
C PHE A 35 -9.34 -2.98 6.02
N LYS A 36 -10.37 -2.92 6.87
CA LYS A 36 -11.77 -2.94 6.43
C LYS A 36 -12.14 -1.80 5.48
N THR A 37 -11.36 -0.73 5.43
CA THR A 37 -11.54 0.36 4.45
C THR A 37 -11.42 -0.11 3.00
N PHE A 38 -10.80 -1.27 2.74
CA PHE A 38 -10.63 -1.84 1.41
C PHE A 38 -11.48 -3.10 1.15
N ALA A 39 -12.48 -3.41 2.00
CA ALA A 39 -13.24 -4.67 1.91
C ALA A 39 -13.89 -4.94 0.54
N GLU A 40 -14.09 -3.90 -0.29
CA GLU A 40 -14.63 -4.01 -1.66
C GLU A 40 -13.91 -3.04 -2.60
N VAL A 41 -12.60 -2.85 -2.41
CA VAL A 41 -11.74 -2.01 -3.24
C VAL A 41 -10.58 -2.85 -3.76
N TYR A 42 -10.34 -2.79 -5.06
CA TYR A 42 -9.25 -3.52 -5.71
C TYR A 42 -8.09 -2.58 -6.03
N LEU A 43 -7.06 -2.58 -5.20
CA LEU A 43 -5.93 -1.62 -5.28
C LEU A 43 -5.05 -1.87 -6.52
N GLU A 44 -4.91 -3.12 -6.94
CA GLU A 44 -4.01 -3.54 -8.00
C GLU A 44 -4.39 -2.99 -9.38
N ASP A 45 -5.66 -2.68 -9.60
CA ASP A 45 -6.15 -1.98 -10.81
C ASP A 45 -6.63 -0.54 -10.51
N SER A 46 -6.38 -0.04 -9.29
CA SER A 46 -6.64 1.37 -8.95
C SER A 46 -5.49 2.25 -9.43
N TRP A 47 -5.80 3.43 -9.96
CA TRP A 47 -4.80 4.35 -10.52
C TRP A 47 -4.32 5.37 -9.49
N VAL A 48 -3.01 5.62 -9.44
CA VAL A 48 -2.41 6.66 -8.62
C VAL A 48 -2.28 7.94 -9.44
N LEU A 49 -3.08 8.94 -9.11
CA LEU A 49 -3.06 10.25 -9.75
C LEU A 49 -1.99 11.16 -9.15
N LYS A 50 -1.67 10.92 -7.87
CA LYS A 50 -0.65 11.65 -7.13
C LYS A 50 -0.24 10.85 -5.90
N VAL A 51 1.03 11.01 -5.49
CA VAL A 51 1.51 10.58 -4.18
C VAL A 51 2.29 11.74 -3.53
N ASP A 52 2.03 12.01 -2.25
CA ASP A 52 2.74 13.00 -1.43
C ASP A 52 3.20 12.37 -0.10
N GLU A 53 4.47 12.55 0.25
CA GLU A 53 5.01 12.16 1.56
C GLU A 53 4.92 13.33 2.55
N ARG A 54 4.53 13.03 3.79
CA ARG A 54 4.44 13.99 4.89
C ARG A 54 5.04 13.42 6.18
N GLY A 55 6.27 12.92 6.12
CA GLY A 55 7.00 12.38 7.28
C GLY A 55 6.40 11.07 7.80
N ASP A 56 5.30 11.15 8.55
CA ASP A 56 4.59 10.00 9.13
C ASP A 56 3.39 9.53 8.30
N ALA A 57 3.14 10.18 7.16
CA ALA A 57 2.01 9.86 6.28
C ALA A 57 2.41 9.85 4.80
N LEU A 58 1.76 8.96 4.05
CA LEU A 58 1.78 8.90 2.60
C LEU A 58 0.34 9.13 2.12
N VAL A 59 0.17 10.10 1.24
CA VAL A 59 -1.15 10.57 0.78
C VAL A 59 -1.25 10.35 -0.72
N PHE A 60 -2.29 9.63 -1.14
CA PHE A 60 -2.54 9.31 -2.53
C PHE A 60 -3.86 9.91 -2.99
N ASP A 61 -3.82 10.60 -4.13
CA ASP A 61 -5.02 10.83 -4.92
C ASP A 61 -5.18 9.61 -5.84
N LEU A 62 -6.33 8.94 -5.78
CA LEU A 62 -6.59 7.70 -6.49
C LEU A 62 -7.81 7.81 -7.40
N GLU A 63 -7.82 7.02 -8.48
CA GLU A 63 -9.05 6.43 -9.01
C GLU A 63 -9.16 4.99 -8.53
N ALA A 64 -9.98 4.77 -7.50
CA ALA A 64 -10.13 3.46 -6.88
C ALA A 64 -11.10 2.58 -7.67
N VAL A 65 -10.72 1.32 -7.90
CA VAL A 65 -11.61 0.30 -8.45
C VAL A 65 -12.53 -0.22 -7.36
N LEU A 66 -13.83 -0.04 -7.56
CA LEU A 66 -14.87 -0.54 -6.68
C LEU A 66 -15.39 -1.90 -7.17
N MET A 67 -15.49 -2.85 -6.25
CA MET A 67 -16.13 -4.14 -6.51
C MET A 67 -17.65 -4.02 -6.41
N GLU A 68 -18.40 -4.94 -7.04
CA GLU A 68 -19.87 -4.88 -7.15
C GLU A 68 -20.62 -4.77 -5.81
N ARG A 69 -20.02 -5.23 -4.71
CA ARG A 69 -20.61 -5.15 -3.36
C ARG A 69 -20.33 -3.82 -2.65
N HIS A 70 -19.48 -2.95 -3.21
CA HIS A 70 -19.20 -1.65 -2.64
C HIS A 70 -20.44 -0.75 -2.69
N THR A 71 -20.72 0.00 -1.64
CA THR A 71 -21.96 0.81 -1.52
C THR A 71 -22.04 1.96 -2.52
N LEU A 72 -20.90 2.41 -3.04
CA LEU A 72 -20.78 3.42 -4.10
C LEU A 72 -20.59 2.81 -5.50
N TYR A 73 -20.72 1.49 -5.64
CA TYR A 73 -20.57 0.84 -6.93
C TYR A 73 -21.68 1.27 -7.89
N GLU A 74 -21.28 1.55 -9.13
CA GLU A 74 -22.13 1.73 -10.30
C GLU A 74 -21.53 0.91 -11.46
N PRO A 75 -22.34 0.40 -12.40
CA PRO A 75 -21.79 -0.28 -13.58
C PRO A 75 -20.75 0.60 -14.29
N PRO A 76 -19.63 0.03 -14.79
CA PRO A 76 -18.62 0.78 -15.53
C PRO A 76 -19.23 1.58 -16.68
N ARG A 77 -18.70 2.78 -16.96
CA ARG A 77 -19.17 3.57 -18.11
C ARG A 77 -18.74 2.89 -19.42
N PRO A 78 -19.38 3.22 -20.56
CA PRO A 78 -18.95 2.69 -21.85
C PRO A 78 -17.47 2.99 -22.11
N GLY A 79 -16.67 1.93 -22.28
CA GLY A 79 -15.22 2.01 -22.50
C GLY A 79 -14.36 1.85 -21.24
N GLU A 80 -14.96 1.87 -20.04
CA GLU A 80 -14.27 1.57 -18.79
C GLU A 80 -14.34 0.06 -18.48
N MET A 81 -13.25 -0.48 -17.91
CA MET A 81 -13.20 -1.88 -17.47
C MET A 81 -13.88 -2.06 -16.09
N TYR A 82 -13.76 -1.07 -15.22
CA TYR A 82 -14.18 -1.14 -13.82
C TYR A 82 -15.01 0.07 -13.40
N CYS A 83 -15.64 -0.04 -12.22
CA CYS A 83 -16.25 1.10 -11.55
C CYS A 83 -15.15 1.92 -10.88
N TYR A 84 -14.65 2.95 -11.57
CA TYR A 84 -13.66 3.86 -11.00
C TYR A 84 -14.33 4.93 -10.14
N ARG A 85 -13.75 5.20 -8.97
CA ARG A 85 -14.18 6.28 -8.08
C ARG A 85 -12.99 7.05 -7.55
N ARG A 86 -12.98 8.36 -7.78
CA ARG A 86 -11.93 9.21 -7.21
C ARG A 86 -11.97 9.20 -5.70
N GLY A 87 -10.80 9.23 -5.08
CA GLY A 87 -10.68 9.31 -3.64
C GLY A 87 -9.30 9.70 -3.16
N LEU A 88 -9.23 9.93 -1.86
CA LEU A 88 -8.00 10.21 -1.13
C LEU A 88 -7.70 9.03 -0.21
N LEU A 89 -6.57 8.35 -0.44
CA LEU A 89 -6.03 7.36 0.48
C LEU A 89 -4.95 8.01 1.34
N VAL A 90 -5.11 7.93 2.66
CA VAL A 90 -4.09 8.35 3.62
C VAL A 90 -3.58 7.13 4.37
N VAL A 91 -2.28 6.87 4.26
CA VAL A 91 -1.58 5.83 5.02
C VAL A 91 -0.72 6.53 6.07
N ARG A 92 -0.93 6.22 7.36
CA ARG A 92 -0.17 6.78 8.48
C ARG A 92 0.60 5.71 9.23
N SER A 93 1.74 6.10 9.78
CA SER A 93 2.60 5.26 10.61
C SER A 93 2.92 5.99 11.92
N PRO A 94 3.12 5.29 13.05
CA PRO A 94 3.64 5.89 14.27
C PRO A 94 5.15 6.21 14.18
N GLN A 95 5.81 5.83 13.07
CA GLN A 95 7.20 6.14 12.75
C GLN A 95 7.30 6.80 11.37
N PRO A 96 8.38 7.53 11.05
CA PRO A 96 8.60 8.03 9.71
C PRO A 96 8.48 6.91 8.66
N ILE A 97 7.78 7.19 7.57
CA ILE A 97 7.62 6.25 6.46
C ILE A 97 8.93 6.26 5.66
N LEU A 98 9.48 5.08 5.38
CA LEU A 98 10.62 4.98 4.46
C LEU A 98 10.07 4.97 3.04
N PHE A 99 9.96 6.14 2.42
CA PHE A 99 9.46 6.29 1.05
C PHE A 99 10.60 6.57 0.07
N ARG A 100 10.63 5.82 -1.03
CA ARG A 100 11.48 6.09 -2.19
C ARG A 100 10.61 6.26 -3.43
N ARG A 101 10.47 7.51 -3.89
CA ARG A 101 9.85 7.83 -5.18
C ARG A 101 10.67 7.22 -6.32
N SER A 102 10.02 6.65 -7.33
CA SER A 102 10.67 6.00 -8.47
C SER A 102 11.50 6.95 -9.34
N GLY A 103 11.10 8.22 -9.42
CA GLY A 103 11.70 9.23 -10.31
C GLY A 103 11.17 9.15 -11.75
N ASN A 104 10.28 8.20 -12.05
CA ASN A 104 9.59 8.13 -13.33
C ASN A 104 8.62 9.31 -13.47
N PRO A 105 8.56 9.96 -14.65
CA PRO A 105 7.51 10.94 -14.90
C PRO A 105 6.15 10.22 -15.00
N PRO A 106 5.05 10.87 -14.58
CA PRO A 106 3.72 10.32 -14.84
C PRO A 106 3.44 10.28 -16.34
N THR A 107 2.61 9.34 -16.76
CA THR A 107 1.87 9.43 -18.01
C THR A 107 0.85 10.57 -17.88
N VAL A 108 0.47 11.15 -19.02
CA VAL A 108 -0.55 12.20 -19.06
C VAL A 108 -1.62 11.77 -20.03
N ASP A 109 -2.83 11.61 -19.52
CA ASP A 109 -3.98 11.23 -20.32
C ASP A 109 -4.41 12.34 -21.28
N PRO A 110 -5.21 12.03 -22.32
CA PRO A 110 -5.67 13.03 -23.27
C PRO A 110 -6.44 14.21 -22.65
N ASP A 111 -7.00 14.05 -21.45
CA ASP A 111 -7.69 15.09 -20.70
C ASP A 111 -6.77 15.89 -19.75
N GLY A 112 -5.49 15.53 -19.68
CA GLY A 112 -4.46 16.20 -18.88
C GLY A 112 -4.29 15.63 -17.47
N GLU A 113 -5.00 14.56 -17.11
CA GLU A 113 -4.80 13.87 -15.84
C GLU A 113 -3.43 13.17 -15.80
N GLN A 114 -2.79 13.18 -14.63
CA GLN A 114 -1.53 12.46 -14.39
C GLN A 114 -1.83 11.05 -13.93
N ASP A 115 -1.04 10.10 -14.43
CA ASP A 115 -1.10 8.71 -14.04
C ASP A 115 0.32 8.24 -13.65
N TYR A 116 0.43 7.75 -12.41
CA TYR A 116 1.66 7.21 -11.84
C TYR A 116 1.61 5.67 -11.71
N GLY A 117 0.74 5.01 -12.49
CA GLY A 117 0.48 3.58 -12.47
C GLY A 117 -0.40 3.16 -11.30
N ASN A 118 -0.34 1.87 -10.98
CA ASN A 118 -1.20 1.25 -9.98
C ASN A 118 -0.53 1.09 -8.61
N ILE A 119 -1.27 0.58 -7.64
CA ILE A 119 -0.71 0.04 -6.39
C ILE A 119 -0.49 -1.45 -6.61
N ASP A 120 0.73 -1.84 -6.96
CA ASP A 120 1.08 -3.23 -7.28
C ASP A 120 1.01 -4.15 -6.05
N THR A 121 1.46 -3.64 -4.90
CA THR A 121 1.58 -4.43 -3.67
C THR A 121 1.12 -3.64 -2.46
N PHE A 122 0.33 -4.28 -1.61
CA PHE A 122 0.16 -3.91 -0.20
C PHE A 122 0.18 -5.14 0.69
N THR A 123 1.35 -5.49 1.21
CA THR A 123 1.55 -6.76 1.90
C THR A 123 2.37 -6.59 3.17
N PRO A 124 2.13 -7.42 4.19
CA PRO A 124 3.00 -7.46 5.36
C PRO A 124 4.39 -7.96 4.96
N VAL A 125 5.43 -7.40 5.59
CA VAL A 125 6.82 -7.80 5.36
C VAL A 125 7.30 -8.63 6.54
N GLY A 126 7.72 -9.87 6.32
CA GLY A 126 8.26 -10.75 7.36
C GLY A 126 7.19 -11.36 8.27
N ASP A 127 7.58 -12.45 8.94
CA ASP A 127 6.61 -13.42 9.50
C ASP A 127 5.90 -12.92 10.77
N GLU A 128 6.51 -11.98 11.52
CA GLU A 128 5.96 -11.41 12.76
C GLU A 128 5.84 -9.87 12.72
N SER A 129 6.12 -9.26 11.57
CA SER A 129 6.29 -7.82 11.52
C SER A 129 4.97 -7.08 11.36
N SER A 130 4.89 -5.96 12.08
CA SER A 130 3.81 -5.00 11.93
C SER A 130 4.04 -4.03 10.76
N ALA A 131 5.08 -4.25 9.97
CA ALA A 131 5.43 -3.43 8.81
C ALA A 131 4.82 -3.98 7.52
N TRP A 132 4.47 -3.06 6.63
CA TRP A 132 3.85 -3.34 5.36
C TRP A 132 4.65 -2.65 4.26
N GLU A 133 4.83 -3.35 3.16
CA GLU A 133 5.39 -2.80 1.93
C GLU A 133 4.25 -2.33 1.02
N PHE A 134 4.48 -1.17 0.39
CA PHE A 134 3.56 -0.52 -0.53
C PHE A 134 4.35 -0.16 -1.78
N THR A 135 4.00 -0.73 -2.94
CA THR A 135 4.76 -0.52 -4.19
C THR A 135 3.86 -0.14 -5.35
N GLY A 136 4.46 0.52 -6.32
CA GLY A 136 3.92 0.75 -7.65
C GLY A 136 4.93 1.52 -8.51
N ASP A 137 4.53 1.90 -9.71
CA ASP A 137 5.36 2.73 -10.59
C ASP A 137 5.68 4.11 -9.98
N TRP A 138 4.85 4.59 -9.05
CA TRP A 138 5.07 5.80 -8.26
C TRP A 138 6.22 5.71 -7.24
N GLY A 139 6.64 4.49 -6.86
CA GLY A 139 7.72 4.24 -5.91
C GLY A 139 7.41 3.10 -4.93
N GLU A 140 8.19 3.07 -3.86
CA GLU A 140 8.06 2.06 -2.81
C GLU A 140 8.07 2.71 -1.42
N ALA A 141 7.30 2.14 -0.50
CA ALA A 141 7.24 2.57 0.89
C ALA A 141 7.25 1.38 1.85
N LEU A 142 8.00 1.52 2.95
CA LEU A 142 7.87 0.65 4.11
C LEU A 142 7.15 1.43 5.23
N VAL A 143 6.02 0.87 5.68
CA VAL A 143 5.12 1.52 6.65
C VAL A 143 4.96 0.62 7.86
N VAL A 144 5.35 1.11 9.05
CA VAL A 144 5.16 0.38 10.30
C VAL A 144 3.74 0.62 10.84
N ARG A 145 3.04 -0.43 11.24
CA ARG A 145 1.68 -0.39 11.82
C ARG A 145 0.75 0.59 11.08
N PRO A 146 0.55 0.40 9.77
CA PRO A 146 -0.24 1.32 8.97
C PRO A 146 -1.64 1.51 9.57
N LYS A 147 -2.06 2.77 9.66
CA LYS A 147 -3.47 3.16 9.77
C LYS A 147 -3.87 3.76 8.43
N VAL A 148 -4.94 3.24 7.86
CA VAL A 148 -5.38 3.62 6.52
C VAL A 148 -6.77 4.22 6.57
N GLU A 149 -6.96 5.28 5.79
CA GLU A 149 -8.24 5.96 5.60
C GLU A 149 -8.42 6.20 4.10
N LEU A 150 -9.48 5.63 3.52
CA LEU A 150 -9.87 5.88 2.14
C LEU A 150 -11.17 6.69 2.11
N ASN A 151 -11.11 7.90 1.58
CA ASN A 151 -12.27 8.77 1.40
C ASN A 151 -12.62 8.85 -0.09
N LEU A 152 -13.74 8.23 -0.48
CA LEU A 152 -14.21 8.22 -1.86
C LEU A 152 -15.20 9.36 -2.12
N ASN A 153 -15.09 9.99 -3.29
CA ASN A 153 -16.02 10.99 -3.74
C ASN A 153 -17.38 10.34 -4.06
N ARG A 154 -18.45 11.00 -3.61
CA ARG A 154 -19.84 10.60 -3.92
C ARG A 154 -20.26 11.08 -5.29
#